data_AF-X1Q105-F1
#
_entry.id   AF-X1Q105-F1
#
_cell.length_a   1.000
_cell.length_b   1.000
_cell.length_c   1.000
_cell.angle_alpha   90.00
_cell.angle_beta   90.00
_cell.angle_gamma   90.00
#
_symmetry.space_group_name_H-M   'P 1'
#
loop_
_entity.id
_entity.type
_entity.pdbx_description
1 polymer ?
#
loop_
_entity_poly.entity_id
_entity_poly.type
_entity_poly.pdbx_seq_one_letter_code
_entity_poly.pdbx_strand_id
1 'polypeptide(L)'
;MDCLTILAQTAEISTERVSETQIVPVDYIWEQIITLSWLQAFIAVSFGAVYLLYGWRIFKALAVISFALLGLYAGMWVGGQFFDNVLLGSVVGLALLAVLAVPLMRWAVSILGAVAGGTLTAGLWYACKLPEQYIWAGGLVGIVAGGMISFIIFKIAVMLFTSLGGGALIVTGLLSLLYQYESIQDPPTENIKELFYNQSWFVPVLLMIS
;
A
#
# COMPACT_ATOMS: atom_id res chain seq x y z
N MET A 1 -28.38 -1.19 20.68
CA MET A 1 -27.17 -0.37 20.40
C MET A 1 -26.49 -1.06 19.25
N ASP A 2 -26.92 -0.67 18.06
CA ASP A 2 -26.98 -1.54 16.90
C ASP A 2 -25.80 -1.28 15.99
N CYS A 3 -25.15 -2.33 15.50
CA CYS A 3 -23.97 -2.26 14.63
C CYS A 3 -24.16 -1.31 13.42
N LEU A 4 -25.40 -1.16 12.96
CA LEU A 4 -25.79 -0.21 11.91
C LEU A 4 -25.61 1.27 12.31
N THR A 5 -25.83 1.62 13.58
CA THR A 5 -25.59 2.99 14.07
C THR A 5 -24.09 3.29 14.18
N ILE A 6 -23.27 2.29 14.55
CA ILE A 6 -21.80 2.43 14.56
C ILE A 6 -21.28 2.56 13.13
N LEU A 7 -21.79 1.78 12.18
CA LEU A 7 -21.39 1.89 10.76
C LEU A 7 -21.85 3.20 10.12
N ALA A 8 -23.06 3.69 10.43
CA ALA A 8 -23.54 4.99 9.96
C ALA A 8 -22.72 6.14 10.54
N GLN A 9 -22.43 6.11 11.85
CA GLN A 9 -21.59 7.12 12.50
C GLN A 9 -20.14 7.04 12.00
N THR A 10 -19.62 5.84 11.73
CA THR A 10 -18.28 5.68 11.13
C THR A 10 -18.26 6.14 9.67
N ALA A 11 -19.34 5.94 8.91
CA ALA A 11 -19.48 6.43 7.54
C ALA A 11 -19.60 7.97 7.50
N GLU A 12 -20.35 8.59 8.41
CA GLU A 12 -20.43 10.05 8.54
C GLU A 12 -19.09 10.65 8.99
N ILE A 13 -18.41 10.06 9.98
CA ILE A 13 -17.05 10.49 10.39
C ILE A 13 -16.04 10.31 9.24
N SER A 14 -16.19 9.27 8.42
CA SER A 14 -15.36 9.07 7.22
C SER A 14 -15.69 10.06 6.11
N THR A 15 -16.96 10.49 5.99
CA THR A 15 -17.40 11.44 4.97
C THR A 15 -17.05 12.88 5.34
N GLU A 16 -17.12 13.27 6.62
CA GLU A 16 -16.63 14.57 7.10
C GLU A 16 -15.09 14.67 7.02
N ARG A 17 -14.35 13.60 7.34
CA ARG A 17 -12.87 13.60 7.19
C ARG A 17 -12.38 13.56 5.74
N VAL A 18 -13.22 13.16 4.79
CA VAL A 18 -12.89 13.18 3.36
C VAL A 18 -13.22 14.55 2.72
N SER A 19 -14.01 15.40 3.40
CA SER A 19 -14.44 16.69 2.86
C SER A 19 -13.60 17.89 3.32
N GLU A 20 -12.73 17.75 4.32
CA GLU A 20 -11.54 18.59 4.41
C GLU A 20 -10.52 18.01 3.44
N THR A 21 -10.44 18.61 2.26
CA THR A 21 -9.29 18.49 1.37
C THR A 21 -8.02 18.64 2.21
N GLN A 22 -7.40 17.51 2.53
CA GLN A 22 -6.02 17.41 2.97
C GLN A 22 -5.16 17.83 1.78
N ILE A 23 -5.17 19.12 1.49
CA ILE A 23 -4.18 19.78 0.67
C ILE A 23 -2.93 19.67 1.54
N VAL A 24 -2.17 18.60 1.36
CA VAL A 24 -0.81 18.53 1.90
C VAL A 24 -0.14 19.80 1.39
N PRO A 25 0.24 20.75 2.27
CA PRO A 25 0.76 22.02 1.80
C PRO A 25 1.99 21.68 0.96
N VAL A 26 1.99 22.11 -0.30
CA VAL A 26 3.04 21.79 -1.28
C VAL A 26 4.42 22.18 -0.71
N ASP A 27 4.45 23.16 0.17
CA ASP A 27 5.61 23.62 0.91
C ASP A 27 6.26 22.54 1.79
N TYR A 28 5.49 21.68 2.46
CA TYR A 28 6.04 20.58 3.27
C TYR A 28 6.68 19.50 2.39
N ILE A 29 6.07 19.20 1.24
CA ILE A 29 6.64 18.26 0.26
C ILE A 29 7.91 18.85 -0.31
N TRP A 30 7.89 20.14 -0.67
CA TRP A 30 9.04 20.85 -1.19
C TRP A 30 10.19 20.87 -0.18
N GLU A 31 9.93 21.22 1.09
CA GLU A 31 10.92 21.26 2.18
C GLU A 31 11.55 19.89 2.43
N GLN A 32 10.79 18.79 2.36
CA GLN A 32 11.36 17.45 2.42
C GLN A 32 12.24 17.10 1.21
N ILE A 33 11.92 17.62 0.01
CA ILE A 33 12.68 17.38 -1.22
C ILE A 33 14.01 18.15 -1.21
N ILE A 34 14.02 19.39 -0.70
CA ILE A 34 15.23 20.24 -0.65
C ILE A 34 16.14 19.94 0.55
N THR A 35 15.63 19.33 1.61
CA THR A 35 16.44 18.86 2.75
C THR A 35 17.15 17.53 2.46
N LEU A 36 16.80 16.86 1.35
CA LEU A 36 17.42 15.61 0.93
C LEU A 36 18.85 15.86 0.44
N SER A 37 19.83 15.28 1.13
CA SER A 37 21.23 15.30 0.69
C SER A 37 21.41 14.60 -0.66
N TRP A 38 22.39 15.05 -1.47
CA TRP A 38 22.75 14.46 -2.76
C TRP A 38 22.84 12.93 -2.73
N LEU A 39 23.46 12.40 -1.67
CA LEU A 39 23.63 10.96 -1.44
C LEU A 39 22.26 10.26 -1.26
N GLN A 40 21.35 10.88 -0.50
CA GLN A 40 20.00 10.35 -0.28
C GLN A 40 19.16 10.34 -1.56
N ALA A 41 19.36 11.31 -2.46
CA ALA A 41 18.70 11.35 -3.76
C ALA A 41 19.17 10.20 -4.68
N PHE A 42 20.48 9.90 -4.73
CA PHE A 42 20.99 8.71 -5.43
C PHE A 42 20.48 7.39 -4.83
N ILE A 43 20.39 7.31 -3.49
CA ILE A 43 19.78 6.17 -2.80
C ILE A 43 18.31 6.05 -3.21
N ALA A 44 17.55 7.15 -3.24
CA ALA A 44 16.13 7.15 -3.60
C ALA A 44 15.90 6.66 -5.05
N VAL A 45 16.69 7.14 -6.01
CA VAL A 45 16.61 6.70 -7.41
C VAL A 45 16.98 5.23 -7.56
N SER A 46 18.06 4.78 -6.92
CA SER A 46 18.50 3.39 -6.98
C SER A 46 17.53 2.42 -6.29
N PHE A 47 17.02 2.78 -5.11
CA PHE A 47 15.96 2.02 -4.43
C PHE A 47 14.66 2.02 -5.24
N GLY A 48 14.24 3.15 -5.79
CA GLY A 48 13.05 3.25 -6.63
C GLY A 48 13.12 2.33 -7.85
N ALA A 49 14.28 2.27 -8.53
CA ALA A 49 14.51 1.35 -9.65
C ALA A 49 14.44 -0.13 -9.23
N VAL A 50 15.02 -0.48 -8.08
CA VAL A 50 14.93 -1.86 -7.54
C VAL A 50 13.50 -2.20 -7.17
N TYR A 51 12.75 -1.27 -6.58
CA TYR A 51 11.33 -1.46 -6.24
C TYR A 51 10.45 -1.68 -7.47
N LEU A 52 10.71 -0.94 -8.54
CA LEU A 52 9.99 -1.08 -9.81
C LEU A 52 10.26 -2.45 -10.46
N LEU A 53 11.51 -2.91 -10.48
CA LEU A 53 11.89 -4.18 -11.08
C LEU A 53 11.51 -5.42 -10.25
N TYR A 54 11.50 -5.31 -8.92
CA TYR A 54 11.35 -6.45 -8.00
C TYR A 54 10.10 -6.43 -7.14
N GLY A 55 9.07 -5.66 -7.52
CA GLY A 55 7.84 -5.47 -6.76
C GLY A 55 7.24 -6.74 -6.12
N TRP A 56 7.03 -7.80 -6.92
CA TRP A 56 6.49 -9.07 -6.42
C TRP A 56 7.40 -9.77 -5.39
N ARG A 57 8.73 -9.69 -5.56
CA ARG A 57 9.67 -10.32 -4.62
C ARG A 57 9.76 -9.53 -3.31
N ILE A 58 9.78 -8.20 -3.41
CA ILE A 58 9.88 -7.28 -2.27
C ILE A 58 8.65 -7.41 -1.38
N PHE A 59 7.44 -7.43 -1.95
CA PHE A 59 6.21 -7.64 -1.19
C PHE A 59 6.25 -8.96 -0.39
N LYS A 60 6.66 -10.05 -1.05
CA LYS A 60 6.75 -11.36 -0.39
C LYS A 60 7.77 -11.34 0.76
N ALA A 61 8.91 -10.67 0.58
CA ALA A 61 9.92 -10.54 1.63
C ALA A 61 9.40 -9.70 2.82
N LEU A 62 8.81 -8.53 2.55
CA LEU A 62 8.23 -7.65 3.55
C LEU A 62 7.23 -8.37 4.43
N ALA A 63 6.26 -9.06 3.81
CA ALA A 63 5.24 -9.75 4.55
C ALA A 63 5.80 -10.94 5.35
N VAL A 64 6.77 -11.70 4.83
CA VAL A 64 7.45 -12.74 5.62
C VAL A 64 8.17 -12.16 6.84
N ILE A 65 8.85 -11.02 6.69
CA ILE A 65 9.53 -10.34 7.80
C ILE A 65 8.51 -9.85 8.84
N SER A 66 7.38 -9.26 8.43
CA SER A 66 6.31 -8.83 9.34
C SER A 66 5.74 -10.00 10.13
N PHE A 67 5.45 -11.13 9.49
CA PHE A 67 4.97 -12.33 10.19
C PHE A 67 6.04 -12.98 11.07
N ALA A 68 7.31 -12.93 10.66
CA ALA A 68 8.43 -13.39 11.48
C ALA A 68 8.59 -12.54 12.75
N LEU A 69 8.47 -11.21 12.64
CA LEU A 69 8.49 -10.28 13.79
C LEU A 69 7.29 -10.48 14.71
N LEU A 70 6.09 -10.66 14.15
CA LEU A 70 4.91 -11.04 14.94
C LEU A 70 5.09 -12.39 15.64
N GLY A 71 5.72 -13.35 14.96
CA GLY A 71 6.04 -14.66 15.52
C GLY A 71 7.04 -14.57 16.66
N LEU A 72 8.03 -13.69 16.54
CA LEU A 72 8.99 -13.41 17.60
C LEU A 72 8.29 -12.81 18.82
N TYR A 73 7.44 -11.80 18.63
CA TYR A 73 6.69 -11.16 19.71
C TYR A 73 5.71 -12.14 20.39
N ALA A 74 4.93 -12.88 19.61
CA ALA A 74 4.01 -13.89 20.12
C ALA A 74 4.78 -15.02 20.85
N GLY A 75 5.92 -15.43 20.31
CA GLY A 75 6.80 -16.43 20.89
C GLY A 75 7.42 -15.99 22.23
N MET A 76 7.72 -14.70 22.40
CA MET A 76 8.16 -14.15 23.69
C MET A 76 7.03 -14.20 24.73
N TRP A 77 5.81 -13.85 24.34
CA TRP A 77 4.65 -13.85 25.22
C TRP A 77 4.28 -15.27 25.69
N VAL A 78 4.21 -16.23 24.77
CA VAL A 78 3.96 -17.65 25.09
C VAL A 78 5.16 -18.27 25.82
N GLY A 79 6.37 -17.95 25.39
CA GLY A 79 7.61 -18.40 26.01
C GLY A 79 7.63 -18.05 27.49
N GLY A 80 7.37 -16.79 27.86
CA GLY A 80 7.36 -16.35 29.25
C GLY A 80 6.27 -16.98 30.12
N GLN A 81 5.23 -17.58 29.54
CA GLN A 81 4.13 -18.20 30.29
C GLN A 81 4.29 -19.72 30.45
N PHE A 82 4.96 -20.41 29.51
CA PHE A 82 5.04 -21.87 29.49
C PHE A 82 6.46 -22.45 29.62
N PHE A 83 7.51 -21.66 29.31
CA PHE A 83 8.90 -22.12 29.33
C PHE A 83 9.78 -21.12 30.10
N ASP A 84 10.63 -21.59 31.01
CA ASP A 84 11.62 -20.73 31.70
C ASP A 84 12.62 -20.06 30.73
N ASN A 85 12.65 -20.52 29.47
CA ASN A 85 13.52 -20.02 28.41
C ASN A 85 12.75 -19.18 27.38
N VAL A 86 12.59 -17.89 27.66
CA VAL A 86 11.97 -16.89 26.76
C VAL A 86 12.61 -16.87 25.37
N LEU A 87 13.93 -17.08 25.29
CA LEU A 87 14.67 -17.14 24.02
C LEU A 87 14.25 -18.32 23.15
N LEU A 88 13.89 -19.46 23.74
CA LEU A 88 13.46 -20.63 22.97
C LEU A 88 12.05 -20.41 22.42
N GLY A 89 11.17 -19.79 23.21
CA GLY A 89 9.81 -19.41 22.77
C GLY A 89 9.81 -18.45 21.59
N SER A 90 10.69 -17.43 21.59
CA SER A 90 10.78 -16.44 20.51
C SER A 90 11.32 -17.04 19.20
N VAL A 91 12.35 -17.90 19.27
CA VAL A 91 12.91 -18.58 18.09
C VAL A 91 11.89 -19.54 17.48
N VAL A 92 11.19 -20.32 18.30
CA VAL A 92 10.13 -21.23 17.83
C VAL A 92 8.96 -20.44 17.23
N GLY A 93 8.52 -19.36 17.88
CA GLY A 93 7.44 -18.50 17.38
C GLY A 93 7.78 -17.81 16.05
N LEU A 94 9.01 -17.30 15.92
CA LEU A 94 9.51 -16.73 14.67
C LEU A 94 9.51 -17.76 13.55
N ALA A 95 10.09 -18.95 13.79
CA ALA A 95 10.18 -19.99 12.78
C ALA A 95 8.78 -20.48 12.34
N LEU A 96 7.87 -20.67 13.30
CA LEU A 96 6.53 -21.18 13.04
C LEU A 96 5.70 -20.19 12.22
N LEU A 97 5.63 -18.91 12.62
CA LEU A 97 4.88 -17.91 11.83
C LEU A 97 5.57 -17.55 10.51
N ALA A 98 6.89 -17.59 10.40
CA ALA A 98 7.58 -17.37 9.13
C ALA A 98 7.23 -18.46 8.10
N VAL A 99 7.16 -19.73 8.53
CA VAL A 99 6.72 -20.84 7.66
C VAL A 99 5.23 -20.73 7.35
N LEU A 100 4.40 -20.35 8.32
CA LEU A 100 2.96 -20.17 8.14
C LEU A 100 2.63 -18.97 7.23
N ALA A 101 3.49 -17.96 7.13
CA ALA A 101 3.27 -16.78 6.30
C ALA A 101 3.11 -17.13 4.82
N VAL A 102 3.84 -18.14 4.33
CA VAL A 102 3.81 -18.54 2.91
C VAL A 102 2.43 -19.05 2.47
N PRO A 103 1.80 -20.02 3.15
CA PRO A 103 0.43 -20.39 2.84
C PRO A 103 -0.56 -19.28 3.18
N LEU A 104 -0.37 -18.56 4.30
CA LEU A 104 -1.31 -17.54 4.77
C LEU A 104 -1.57 -16.44 3.73
N MET A 105 -0.55 -16.04 2.96
CA MET A 105 -0.71 -15.13 1.83
C MET A 105 -1.75 -15.62 0.82
N ARG A 106 -1.73 -16.92 0.49
CA ARG A 106 -2.66 -17.49 -0.50
C ARG A 106 -4.08 -17.54 0.05
N TRP A 107 -4.24 -17.90 1.32
CA TRP A 107 -5.56 -17.95 1.97
C TRP A 107 -6.18 -16.56 2.10
N ALA A 108 -5.41 -15.57 2.59
CA ALA A 108 -5.89 -14.20 2.77
C ALA A 108 -6.40 -13.59 1.45
N VAL A 109 -5.63 -13.77 0.37
CA VAL A 109 -5.98 -13.24 -0.96
C VAL A 109 -7.24 -13.90 -1.52
N SER A 110 -7.40 -15.21 -1.34
CA SER A 110 -8.60 -15.91 -1.80
C SER A 110 -9.84 -15.45 -1.04
N ILE A 111 -9.75 -15.30 0.29
CA ILE A 111 -10.88 -14.85 1.11
C ILE A 111 -11.27 -13.41 0.75
N LEU A 112 -10.31 -12.49 0.64
CA LEU A 112 -10.59 -11.11 0.23
C LEU A 112 -11.20 -11.04 -1.18
N GLY A 113 -10.71 -11.88 -2.09
CA GLY A 113 -11.25 -12.04 -3.43
C GLY A 113 -12.69 -12.54 -3.48
N ALA A 114 -12.98 -13.54 -2.66
CA ALA A 114 -14.32 -14.10 -2.50
C ALA A 114 -15.30 -13.06 -1.94
N VAL A 115 -14.91 -12.33 -0.90
CA VAL A 115 -15.75 -11.27 -0.31
C VAL A 115 -16.00 -10.15 -1.32
N ALA A 116 -14.95 -9.67 -2.01
CA ALA A 116 -15.09 -8.62 -3.03
C ALA A 116 -15.92 -9.08 -4.24
N GLY A 117 -15.69 -10.30 -4.73
CA GLY A 117 -16.48 -10.86 -5.84
C GLY A 117 -17.94 -11.06 -5.46
N GLY A 118 -18.20 -11.52 -4.23
CA GLY A 118 -19.55 -11.66 -3.69
C GLY A 118 -20.28 -10.34 -3.59
N THR A 119 -19.65 -9.31 -3.03
CA THR A 119 -20.26 -7.97 -2.89
C THR A 119 -20.49 -7.29 -4.23
N LEU A 120 -19.54 -7.37 -5.17
CA LEU A 120 -19.70 -6.81 -6.52
C LEU A 120 -20.82 -7.49 -7.30
N THR A 121 -20.88 -8.82 -7.27
CA THR A 121 -21.89 -9.57 -8.04
C THR A 121 -23.28 -9.42 -7.42
N ALA A 122 -23.38 -9.39 -6.09
CA ALA A 122 -24.64 -9.07 -5.40
C ALA A 122 -25.10 -7.63 -5.68
N GLY A 123 -24.18 -6.65 -5.66
CA GLY A 123 -24.48 -5.26 -5.99
C GLY A 123 -24.91 -5.07 -7.45
N LEU A 124 -24.28 -5.79 -8.38
CA LEU A 124 -24.66 -5.77 -9.80
C LEU A 124 -26.06 -6.38 -10.02
N TRP A 125 -26.38 -7.46 -9.30
CA TRP A 125 -27.70 -8.09 -9.36
C TRP A 125 -28.81 -7.17 -8.85
N TYR A 126 -28.52 -6.40 -7.80
CA TYR A 126 -29.41 -5.37 -7.27
C TYR A 126 -29.61 -4.22 -8.27
N ALA A 127 -28.54 -3.74 -8.91
CA ALA A 127 -28.60 -2.66 -9.89
C ALA A 127 -29.44 -3.03 -11.15
N CYS A 128 -29.43 -4.30 -11.56
CA CYS A 128 -30.19 -4.78 -12.71
C CYS A 128 -31.67 -5.11 -12.42
N LYS A 129 -32.17 -4.93 -11.17
CA LYS A 129 -33.56 -5.23 -10.76
C LYS A 129 -34.02 -6.68 -11.06
N LEU A 130 -33.12 -7.65 -10.96
CA LEU A 130 -33.48 -9.07 -11.10
C LEU A 130 -34.24 -9.59 -9.87
N PRO A 131 -35.07 -10.65 -10.02
CA PRO A 131 -35.89 -11.20 -8.94
C PRO A 131 -35.08 -11.52 -7.67
N GLU A 132 -35.54 -11.01 -6.52
CA GLU A 132 -34.85 -11.05 -5.22
C GLU A 132 -34.53 -12.48 -4.73
N GLN A 133 -35.32 -13.46 -5.17
CA GLN A 133 -35.16 -14.86 -4.81
C GLN A 133 -33.81 -15.47 -5.29
N TYR A 134 -33.19 -14.90 -6.33
CA TYR A 134 -31.92 -15.39 -6.89
C TYR A 134 -30.69 -14.57 -6.49
N ILE A 135 -30.83 -13.54 -5.65
CA ILE A 135 -29.70 -12.71 -5.20
C ILE A 135 -28.64 -13.54 -4.49
N TRP A 136 -29.06 -14.52 -3.69
CA TRP A 136 -28.17 -15.46 -3.02
C TRP A 136 -27.33 -16.29 -4.01
N ALA A 137 -27.93 -16.69 -5.13
CA ALA A 137 -27.22 -17.44 -6.17
C ALA A 137 -26.17 -16.56 -6.88
N GLY A 138 -26.52 -15.31 -7.20
CA GLY A 138 -25.59 -14.34 -7.78
C GLY A 138 -24.41 -14.03 -6.86
N GLY A 139 -24.67 -13.83 -5.57
CA GLY A 139 -23.61 -13.62 -4.56
C GLY A 139 -22.69 -14.84 -4.42
N LEU A 140 -23.23 -16.06 -4.40
CA LEU A 140 -22.45 -17.29 -4.26
C LEU A 140 -21.57 -17.56 -5.49
N VAL A 141 -22.10 -17.30 -6.70
CA VAL A 141 -21.29 -17.33 -7.94
C VAL A 141 -20.17 -16.29 -7.88
N GLY A 142 -20.46 -15.07 -7.41
CA GLY A 142 -19.48 -14.01 -7.21
C GLY A 142 -18.36 -14.39 -6.23
N ILE A 143 -18.69 -15.09 -5.14
CA ILE A 143 -17.72 -15.61 -4.17
C ILE A 143 -16.76 -16.60 -4.83
N VAL A 144 -17.27 -17.56 -5.59
CA VAL A 144 -16.44 -18.58 -6.24
C VAL A 144 -15.58 -17.95 -7.35
N ALA A 145 -16.20 -17.16 -8.22
CA ALA A 145 -15.49 -16.49 -9.32
C ALA A 145 -14.43 -15.50 -8.81
N GLY A 146 -14.78 -14.67 -7.82
CA GLY A 146 -13.88 -13.72 -7.18
C GLY A 146 -12.71 -14.42 -6.48
N GLY A 147 -12.98 -15.54 -5.78
CA GLY A 147 -11.94 -16.33 -5.13
C GLY A 147 -10.92 -16.91 -6.10
N MET A 148 -11.36 -17.39 -7.28
CA MET A 148 -10.47 -17.92 -8.32
C MET A 148 -9.64 -16.83 -9.00
N ILE A 149 -10.28 -15.71 -9.36
CA ILE A 149 -9.64 -14.61 -10.11
C ILE A 149 -8.70 -13.77 -9.23
N SER A 150 -8.97 -13.68 -7.93
CA SER A 150 -8.19 -12.86 -6.99
C SER A 150 -6.70 -13.23 -6.97
N PHE A 151 -6.35 -14.50 -7.16
CA PHE A 151 -4.95 -14.91 -7.20
C PHE A 151 -4.15 -14.22 -8.32
N ILE A 152 -4.78 -13.99 -9.46
CA ILE A 152 -4.14 -13.34 -10.61
C ILE A 152 -4.08 -11.83 -10.37
N ILE A 153 -5.21 -11.25 -9.99
CA ILE A 153 -5.34 -9.79 -9.78
C ILE A 153 -4.43 -9.32 -8.67
N PHE A 154 -4.32 -10.05 -7.56
CA PHE A 154 -3.49 -9.65 -6.43
C PHE A 154 -2.02 -9.47 -6.82
N LYS A 155 -1.46 -10.40 -7.60
CA LYS A 155 -0.09 -10.29 -8.08
C LYS A 155 0.10 -9.02 -8.92
N ILE A 156 -0.86 -8.73 -9.80
CA ILE A 156 -0.82 -7.54 -10.66
C ILE A 156 -0.98 -6.27 -9.82
N ALA A 157 -1.91 -6.24 -8.87
CA ALA A 157 -2.16 -5.11 -7.99
C ALA A 157 -0.91 -4.77 -7.14
N VAL A 158 -0.25 -5.78 -6.59
CA VAL A 158 1.01 -5.60 -5.86
C VAL A 158 2.09 -5.02 -6.79
N MET A 159 2.24 -5.56 -8.00
CA MET A 159 3.22 -5.04 -8.97
C MET A 159 2.92 -3.58 -9.36
N LEU A 160 1.65 -3.24 -9.57
CA LEU A 160 1.21 -1.87 -9.87
C LEU A 160 1.49 -0.92 -8.70
N PHE A 161 1.16 -1.30 -7.47
CA PHE A 161 1.40 -0.47 -6.30
C PHE A 161 2.90 -0.23 -6.07
N THR A 162 3.73 -1.27 -6.24
CA THR A 162 5.18 -1.13 -6.15
C THR A 162 5.78 -0.33 -7.31
N SER A 163 5.19 -0.40 -8.50
CA SER A 163 5.59 0.42 -9.65
C SER A 163 5.29 1.89 -9.38
N LEU A 164 4.08 2.19 -8.91
CA LEU A 164 3.66 3.54 -8.53
C LEU A 164 4.58 4.13 -7.45
N GLY A 165 4.86 3.35 -6.40
CA GLY A 165 5.79 3.75 -5.34
C GLY A 165 7.23 3.93 -5.81
N GLY A 166 7.73 3.03 -6.66
CA GLY A 166 9.07 3.11 -7.25
C GLY A 166 9.21 4.30 -8.20
N GLY A 167 8.20 4.56 -9.03
CA GLY A 167 8.12 5.72 -9.93
C GLY A 167 8.14 7.03 -9.14
N ALA A 168 7.28 7.15 -8.12
CA ALA A 168 7.26 8.32 -7.25
C ALA A 168 8.64 8.58 -6.61
N LEU A 169 9.31 7.54 -6.10
CA LEU A 169 10.66 7.67 -5.53
C LEU A 169 11.71 8.12 -6.54
N ILE A 170 11.68 7.57 -7.77
CA ILE A 170 12.60 7.97 -8.84
C ILE A 170 12.39 9.44 -9.18
N VAL A 171 11.14 9.87 -9.35
CA VAL A 171 10.87 11.26 -9.74
C VAL A 171 11.23 12.23 -8.62
N THR A 172 10.90 11.93 -7.37
CA THR A 172 11.31 12.74 -6.22
C THR A 172 12.84 12.82 -6.10
N GLY A 173 13.56 11.71 -6.29
CA GLY A 173 15.01 11.68 -6.27
C GLY A 173 15.64 12.49 -7.42
N LEU A 174 15.09 12.37 -8.63
CA LEU A 174 15.55 13.12 -9.80
C LEU A 174 15.34 14.64 -9.62
N LEU A 175 14.19 15.04 -9.07
CA LEU A 175 13.87 16.44 -8.79
C LEU A 175 14.82 17.03 -7.73
N SER A 176 15.14 16.27 -6.68
CA SER A 176 16.11 16.68 -5.65
C SER A 176 17.54 16.83 -6.21
N LEU A 177 17.96 15.95 -7.13
CA LEU A 177 19.25 16.07 -7.82
C LEU A 177 19.32 17.29 -8.72
N LEU A 178 18.26 17.56 -9.47
CA LEU A 178 18.19 18.69 -10.40
C LEU A 178 18.26 20.03 -9.64
N TYR A 179 17.57 20.13 -8.50
CA TYR A 179 17.67 21.29 -7.61
C TYR A 179 19.08 21.50 -7.05
N GLN A 180 19.74 20.42 -6.58
CA GLN A 180 21.11 20.52 -6.07
C GLN A 180 22.12 20.86 -7.17
N TYR A 181 21.89 20.40 -8.41
CA TYR A 181 22.73 20.74 -9.55
C TYR A 181 22.61 22.22 -9.93
N GLU A 182 21.40 22.78 -9.97
CA GLU A 182 21.20 24.22 -10.19
C GLU A 182 21.75 25.08 -9.06
N SER A 183 21.71 24.61 -7.80
CA SER A 183 22.29 25.32 -6.66
C SER A 183 23.82 25.47 -6.72
N ILE A 184 24.50 24.70 -7.58
CA ILE A 184 25.96 24.72 -7.74
C ILE A 184 26.39 25.60 -8.94
N GLN A 185 25.45 26.08 -9.77
CA GLN A 185 25.73 26.79 -11.02
C GLN A 185 25.51 28.31 -10.93
N ASP A 186 26.54 29.10 -11.26
CA ASP A 186 26.47 30.58 -11.40
C ASP A 186 26.18 30.95 -12.88
N PRO A 187 25.12 31.70 -13.23
CA PRO A 187 24.08 32.28 -12.37
C PRO A 187 22.94 31.29 -12.02
N PRO A 188 22.35 31.40 -10.82
CA PRO A 188 21.25 30.55 -10.38
C PRO A 188 20.02 30.86 -11.22
N THR A 189 19.65 29.92 -12.08
CA THR A 189 18.48 30.10 -12.94
C THR A 189 17.26 29.63 -12.14
N GLU A 190 16.49 30.55 -11.53
CA GLU A 190 15.31 30.24 -10.70
C GLU A 190 14.12 29.60 -11.46
N ASN A 191 14.35 29.15 -12.69
CA ASN A 191 13.34 28.58 -13.59
C ASN A 191 12.63 27.35 -13.02
N ILE A 192 13.31 26.51 -12.22
CA ILE A 192 12.68 25.29 -11.67
C ILE A 192 11.73 25.61 -10.51
N LYS A 193 12.04 26.60 -9.67
CA LYS A 193 11.10 27.08 -8.64
C LYS A 193 9.87 27.69 -9.29
N GLU A 194 10.03 28.50 -10.33
CA GLU A 194 8.90 29.08 -11.06
C GLU A 194 8.09 28.00 -11.80
N LEU A 195 8.72 27.00 -12.44
CA LEU A 195 8.01 25.88 -13.09
C LEU A 195 7.19 25.02 -12.10
N PHE A 196 7.71 24.78 -10.90
CA PHE A 196 7.03 23.98 -9.88
C PHE A 196 5.87 24.74 -9.21
N TYR A 197 6.02 26.05 -8.99
CA TYR A 197 5.01 26.88 -8.33
C TYR A 197 3.95 27.45 -9.30
N ASN A 198 4.32 27.74 -10.55
CA ASN A 198 3.43 28.33 -11.55
C ASN A 198 2.56 27.29 -12.27
N GLN A 199 3.01 26.03 -12.37
CA GLN A 199 2.27 24.96 -13.05
C GLN A 199 1.58 24.04 -12.04
N SER A 200 0.37 24.39 -11.60
CA SER A 200 -0.47 23.62 -10.66
C SER A 200 -0.78 22.18 -11.13
N TRP A 201 -0.54 21.88 -12.41
CA TRP A 201 -0.73 20.57 -13.03
C TRP A 201 0.51 19.66 -12.94
N PHE A 202 1.67 20.16 -12.51
CA PHE A 202 2.90 19.39 -12.49
C PHE A 202 2.83 18.24 -11.47
N VAL A 203 2.33 18.49 -10.26
CA VAL A 203 2.21 17.45 -9.21
C VAL A 203 1.23 16.32 -9.61
N PRO A 204 0.03 16.60 -10.16
CA PRO A 204 -0.85 15.55 -10.68
C PRO A 204 -0.29 14.80 -11.89
N VAL A 205 0.35 15.48 -12.86
CA VAL A 205 0.97 14.82 -14.03
C VAL A 205 2.12 13.91 -13.60
N LEU A 206 2.89 14.34 -12.61
CA LEU A 206 4.01 13.61 -12.04
C LEU A 206 3.53 12.35 -11.30
N LEU A 207 2.39 12.43 -10.59
CA LEU A 207 1.68 11.27 -10.03
C LEU A 207 1.01 10.38 -11.08
N MET A 208 0.59 10.93 -12.23
CA MET A 208 -0.10 10.20 -13.30
C MET A 208 0.86 9.49 -14.26
N ILE A 209 2.12 9.94 -14.34
CA ILE A 209 3.21 9.33 -15.11
C ILE A 209 3.96 8.25 -14.31
N SER A 210 3.96 8.35 -12.97
CA SER A 210 4.52 7.36 -12.05
C SER A 210 3.68 6.08 -11.98
#